data_AF-A0A1F2RP32-F1
#
_entry.id   AF-A0A1F2RP32-F1
#
_cell.length_a   1.000
_cell.length_b   1.000
_cell.length_c   1.000
_cell.angle_alpha   90.00
_cell.angle_beta   90.00
_cell.angle_gamma   90.00
#
_symmetry.space_group_name_H-M   'P 1'
#
loop_
_entity.id
_entity.type
_entity.pdbx_description
1 polymer ?
#
loop_
_entity_poly.entity_id
_entity_poly.type
_entity_poly.pdbx_seq_one_letter_code
_entity_poly.pdbx_strand_id
1 'polypeptide(L)'
;MVLISLWTALCIVAPRLAGAQAQSLADLARQQRAKKQQEPKGGKVFTNEDIPAPTLSAAPTPAQPAGETPAGAPAAEAVAATPTAATEKSPEELEKEYRDKFTKLREDQTLEERRLDVMQRELNLAQQQVYSDPNVALREQYGREEINKRTGEIETQKAAVEKAKQAVADLEEELRTKSLPAGWAR
;
A
#
# COMPACT_ATOMS: atom_id res chain seq x y z
N MET A 1 -48.59 -48.87 -25.60
CA MET A 1 -48.96 -50.24 -25.19
C MET A 1 -48.14 -51.20 -26.05
N VAL A 2 -47.14 -51.89 -25.45
CA VAL A 2 -46.64 -53.23 -25.83
C VAL A 2 -45.86 -53.31 -27.18
N LEU A 3 -44.62 -53.79 -27.34
CA LEU A 3 -43.68 -54.57 -26.53
C LEU A 3 -42.24 -54.44 -27.13
N ILE A 4 -41.22 -54.61 -26.30
CA ILE A 4 -39.77 -54.63 -26.60
C ILE A 4 -39.29 -56.07 -26.86
N SER A 5 -38.40 -56.32 -27.84
CA SER A 5 -37.24 -57.26 -27.79
C SER A 5 -36.60 -57.42 -29.18
N LEU A 6 -35.33 -57.02 -29.37
CA LEU A 6 -34.11 -57.86 -29.40
C LEU A 6 -34.04 -58.77 -30.65
N TRP A 7 -32.99 -58.90 -31.47
CA TRP A 7 -31.55 -58.71 -31.23
C TRP A 7 -30.79 -58.81 -32.58
N THR A 8 -30.00 -57.78 -32.91
CA THR A 8 -28.60 -57.76 -33.43
C THR A 8 -28.06 -58.64 -34.57
N ALA A 9 -27.16 -57.97 -35.33
CA ALA A 9 -25.90 -58.42 -35.98
C ALA A 9 -26.00 -58.60 -37.52
N LEU A 10 -25.05 -58.23 -38.39
CA LEU A 10 -23.62 -57.91 -38.25
C LEU A 10 -23.07 -57.32 -39.59
N CYS A 11 -22.24 -56.27 -39.50
CA CYS A 11 -21.13 -55.83 -40.38
C CYS A 11 -21.29 -55.63 -41.90
N ILE A 12 -20.87 -54.46 -42.40
CA ILE A 12 -19.58 -54.23 -43.09
C ILE A 12 -19.23 -52.73 -43.03
N VAL A 13 -18.05 -52.44 -42.48
CA VAL A 13 -17.39 -51.13 -42.42
C VAL A 13 -16.51 -50.99 -43.67
N ALA A 14 -16.55 -49.82 -44.33
CA ALA A 14 -15.46 -49.35 -45.18
C ALA A 14 -15.16 -47.88 -44.85
N PRO A 15 -13.89 -47.51 -44.59
CA PRO A 15 -13.52 -46.19 -44.11
C PRO A 15 -13.42 -45.22 -45.29
N ARG A 16 -14.05 -44.04 -45.19
CA ARG A 16 -13.67 -42.90 -46.04
C ARG A 16 -12.74 -41.99 -45.24
N LEU A 17 -11.59 -41.78 -45.87
CA LEU A 17 -10.43 -41.04 -45.40
C LEU A 17 -10.76 -39.66 -44.84
N ALA A 18 -10.09 -39.38 -43.73
CA ALA A 18 -9.63 -38.11 -43.21
C ALA A 18 -9.80 -36.89 -44.14
N GLY A 19 -10.60 -35.93 -43.66
CA GLY A 19 -10.69 -34.58 -44.21
C GLY A 19 -10.99 -33.52 -43.15
N ALA A 20 -10.75 -33.81 -41.87
CA ALA A 20 -10.66 -32.79 -40.84
C ALA A 20 -9.17 -32.60 -40.55
N GLN A 21 -8.53 -31.72 -41.32
CA GLN A 21 -7.18 -31.25 -41.03
C GLN A 21 -7.25 -30.61 -39.64
N ALA A 22 -6.84 -31.36 -38.62
CA ALA A 22 -6.61 -30.84 -37.30
C ALA A 22 -5.57 -29.73 -37.45
N GLN A 23 -6.00 -28.47 -37.41
CA GLN A 23 -5.09 -27.35 -37.28
C GLN A 23 -4.27 -27.64 -36.04
N SER A 24 -3.00 -27.98 -36.21
CA SER A 24 -2.16 -28.37 -35.10
C SER A 24 -2.13 -27.22 -34.11
N LEU A 25 -2.09 -27.49 -32.80
CA LEU A 25 -1.95 -26.45 -31.79
C LEU A 25 -0.72 -25.56 -32.08
N ALA A 26 0.30 -26.12 -32.73
CA ALA A 26 1.45 -25.38 -33.22
C ALA A 26 1.09 -24.39 -34.34
N ASP A 27 0.22 -24.75 -35.28
CA ASP A 27 -0.24 -23.86 -36.35
C ASP A 27 -1.18 -22.77 -35.82
N LEU A 28 -2.04 -23.10 -34.84
CA LEU A 28 -2.88 -22.11 -34.17
C LEU A 28 -2.02 -21.12 -33.35
N ALA A 29 -1.00 -21.60 -32.66
CA ALA A 29 -0.02 -20.75 -31.98
C ALA A 29 0.79 -19.89 -32.96
N ARG A 30 1.15 -20.42 -34.14
CA ARG A 30 1.83 -19.64 -35.20
C ARG A 30 0.91 -18.55 -35.75
N GLN A 31 -0.36 -18.86 -36.01
CA GLN A 31 -1.35 -17.87 -36.45
C GLN A 31 -1.60 -16.79 -35.41
N GLN A 32 -1.69 -17.13 -34.12
CA GLN A 32 -1.85 -16.12 -33.07
C GLN A 32 -0.61 -15.23 -32.91
N ARG A 33 0.60 -15.80 -33.05
CA ARG A 33 1.84 -14.99 -33.08
C ARG A 33 1.88 -14.06 -34.30
N ALA A 34 1.45 -14.53 -35.46
CA ALA A 34 1.37 -13.72 -36.68
C ALA A 34 0.36 -12.57 -36.52
N LYS A 35 -0.80 -12.83 -35.91
CA LYS A 35 -1.81 -11.80 -35.62
C LYS A 35 -1.30 -10.75 -34.62
N LYS A 36 -0.62 -11.17 -33.55
CA LYS A 36 -0.01 -10.25 -32.56
C LYS A 36 1.13 -9.39 -33.14
N GLN A 37 1.78 -9.86 -34.20
CA GLN A 37 2.80 -9.09 -34.92
C GLN A 37 2.19 -8.08 -35.91
N GLN A 38 0.95 -8.31 -36.35
CA GLN A 38 0.22 -7.43 -37.26
C GLN A 38 -0.67 -6.41 -36.53
N GLU A 39 -0.94 -6.60 -35.24
CA GLU A 39 -1.51 -5.54 -34.41
C GLU A 39 -0.52 -4.36 -34.30
N PRO A 40 -0.98 -3.12 -34.52
CA PRO A 40 -0.13 -1.95 -34.35
C PRO A 40 0.38 -1.93 -32.92
N LYS A 41 1.71 -2.00 -32.75
CA LYS A 41 2.36 -1.94 -31.43
C LYS A 41 1.88 -0.65 -30.75
N GLY A 42 1.28 -0.84 -29.57
CA GLY A 42 0.53 0.17 -28.82
C GLY A 42 1.34 1.44 -28.51
N GLY A 43 0.58 2.44 -28.09
CA GLY A 43 1.01 3.82 -27.88
C GLY A 43 2.19 4.01 -26.92
N LYS A 44 2.57 5.29 -26.80
CA LYS A 44 3.77 5.77 -26.11
C LYS A 44 4.02 5.02 -24.80
N VAL A 45 5.14 4.30 -24.75
CA VAL A 45 5.65 3.66 -23.53
C VAL A 45 6.36 4.73 -22.75
N PHE A 46 5.74 5.19 -21.66
CA PHE A 46 6.42 6.04 -20.68
C PHE A 46 7.26 5.13 -19.79
N THR A 47 8.57 5.24 -19.93
CA THR A 47 9.57 4.59 -19.07
C THR A 47 10.01 5.55 -17.98
N ASN A 48 10.77 5.06 -16.99
CA ASN A 48 11.30 5.88 -15.90
C ASN A 48 12.18 7.05 -16.41
N GLU A 49 12.67 6.97 -17.65
CA GLU A 49 13.45 8.00 -18.34
C GLU A 49 12.57 9.12 -18.94
N ASP A 50 11.28 8.87 -19.14
CA ASP A 50 10.32 9.86 -19.65
C ASP A 50 9.71 10.71 -18.52
N ILE A 51 10.13 10.48 -17.27
CA ILE A 51 9.73 11.26 -16.12
C ILE A 51 10.65 12.49 -16.04
N PRO A 52 10.14 13.72 -16.23
CA PRO A 52 10.95 14.91 -16.04
C PRO A 52 11.48 14.93 -14.60
N ALA A 53 12.80 15.08 -14.45
CA ALA A 53 13.45 15.11 -13.15
C ALA A 53 12.76 16.16 -12.26
N PRO A 54 12.39 15.82 -11.01
CA PRO A 54 11.88 16.82 -10.08
C PRO A 54 12.97 17.86 -9.89
N THR A 55 12.66 19.11 -10.24
CA THR A 55 13.49 20.26 -9.85
C THR A 55 13.43 20.31 -8.33
N LEU A 56 14.46 19.79 -7.68
CA LEU A 56 14.67 19.96 -6.26
C LEU A 56 14.84 21.47 -6.02
N SER A 57 13.77 22.14 -5.60
CA SER A 57 13.88 23.47 -5.02
C SER A 57 14.90 23.40 -3.90
N ALA A 58 15.95 24.22 -4.05
CA ALA A 58 17.08 24.28 -3.15
C ALA A 58 16.62 24.28 -1.68
N ALA A 59 17.13 23.33 -0.91
CA ALA A 59 17.02 23.34 0.53
C ALA A 59 17.67 24.63 1.07
N PRO A 60 17.06 25.35 2.03
CA PRO A 60 17.72 26.47 2.68
C PRO A 60 18.88 25.95 3.55
N THR A 61 20.06 26.51 3.32
CA THR A 61 21.28 26.29 4.11
C THR A 61 21.04 26.56 5.60
N PRO A 62 21.47 25.67 6.52
CA PRO A 62 21.39 25.93 7.96
C PRO A 62 22.40 27.01 8.38
N ALA A 63 21.93 28.04 9.08
CA ALA A 63 22.79 29.04 9.70
C ALA A 63 23.53 28.46 10.92
N GLN A 64 24.84 28.66 10.95
CA GLN A 64 25.75 28.29 12.04
C GLN A 64 25.58 29.28 13.23
N PRO A 65 25.67 28.83 14.50
CA PRO A 65 25.39 29.66 15.66
C PRO A 65 26.53 30.66 15.96
N ALA A 66 26.15 31.89 16.30
CA ALA A 66 27.03 32.94 16.80
C ALA A 66 27.24 32.80 18.31
N GLY A 67 28.49 33.00 18.75
CA GLY A 67 28.94 32.88 20.13
C GLY A 67 28.52 34.02 21.06
N GLU A 68 28.63 33.72 22.36
CA GLU A 68 28.32 34.55 23.52
C GLU A 68 29.43 35.56 23.85
N THR A 69 29.09 36.77 24.32
CA THR A 69 29.55 37.40 25.59
C THR A 69 28.81 38.75 25.83
N PRO A 70 28.80 39.36 27.05
CA PRO A 70 27.56 39.81 27.68
C PRO A 70 27.54 41.31 28.06
N ALA A 71 26.46 41.66 28.79
CA ALA A 71 26.29 42.80 29.71
C ALA A 71 25.72 44.11 29.15
N GLY A 72 24.65 44.58 29.82
CA GLY A 72 24.18 45.96 29.72
C GLY A 72 22.66 46.13 29.81
N ALA A 73 22.10 46.01 31.01
CA ALA A 73 20.84 46.69 31.39
C ALA A 73 21.21 48.10 31.93
N PRO A 74 20.34 49.14 31.93
CA PRO A 74 18.95 49.01 32.38
C PRO A 74 17.86 49.91 31.73
N ALA A 75 16.62 49.52 32.04
CA ALA A 75 15.43 50.31 32.35
C ALA A 75 14.56 50.98 31.25
N ALA A 76 13.26 50.67 31.40
CA ALA A 76 12.04 51.44 31.09
C ALA A 76 11.61 51.54 29.62
N GLU A 77 10.54 50.84 29.24
CA GLU A 77 9.18 51.39 29.28
C GLU A 77 8.14 50.33 28.91
N ALA A 78 6.98 50.44 29.53
CA ALA A 78 5.82 49.60 29.30
C ALA A 78 5.27 49.84 27.90
N VAL A 79 5.24 48.78 27.09
CA VAL A 79 4.20 48.62 26.08
C VAL A 79 3.58 47.26 26.36
N ALA A 80 2.35 47.31 26.89
CA ALA A 80 1.48 46.16 26.96
C ALA A 80 1.33 45.62 25.53
N ALA A 81 2.11 44.60 25.20
CA ALA A 81 1.85 43.76 24.05
C ALA A 81 0.49 43.09 24.31
N THR A 82 -0.51 43.65 23.65
CA THR A 82 -1.78 42.99 23.39
C THR A 82 -1.46 41.56 22.99
N PRO A 83 -2.05 40.52 23.62
CA PRO A 83 -1.89 39.18 23.08
C PRO A 83 -2.44 39.26 21.65
N THR A 84 -1.54 38.98 20.71
CA THR A 84 -1.85 38.89 19.29
C THR A 84 -3.13 38.11 19.18
N ALA A 85 -4.20 38.77 18.72
CA ALA A 85 -5.46 38.11 18.44
C ALA A 85 -5.12 36.98 17.47
N ALA A 86 -5.08 35.76 18.00
CA ALA A 86 -5.34 34.59 17.19
C ALA A 86 -6.63 34.94 16.47
N THR A 87 -6.58 35.08 15.15
CA THR A 87 -7.78 35.20 14.34
C THR A 87 -8.67 34.04 14.78
N GLU A 88 -9.72 34.35 15.54
CA GLU A 88 -10.65 33.37 16.03
C GLU A 88 -11.29 32.76 14.78
N LYS A 89 -10.82 31.56 14.41
CA LYS A 89 -11.43 30.78 13.34
C LYS A 89 -12.91 30.65 13.69
N SER A 90 -13.76 30.79 12.68
CA SER A 90 -15.19 30.57 12.93
C SER A 90 -15.39 29.15 13.47
N PRO A 91 -16.43 28.91 14.30
CA PRO A 91 -16.73 27.58 14.81
C PRO A 91 -16.83 26.52 13.70
N GLU A 92 -17.33 26.92 12.53
CA GLU A 92 -17.47 26.07 11.34
C GLU A 92 -16.11 25.69 10.71
N GLU A 93 -15.19 26.66 10.60
CA GLU A 93 -13.82 26.42 10.11
C GLU A 93 -13.04 25.52 11.06
N LEU A 94 -13.22 25.74 12.38
CA LEU A 94 -12.59 24.92 13.41
C LEU A 94 -13.12 23.49 13.36
N GLU A 95 -14.43 23.30 13.27
CA GLU A 95 -15.04 21.96 13.11
C GLU A 95 -14.46 21.24 11.89
N LYS A 96 -14.44 21.92 10.74
CA LYS A 96 -13.90 21.35 9.50
C LYS A 96 -12.45 20.92 9.65
N GLU A 97 -11.62 21.75 10.29
CA GLU A 97 -10.23 21.42 10.56
C GLU A 97 -10.09 20.15 11.42
N TYR A 98 -10.87 20.01 12.50
CA TYR A 98 -10.82 18.81 13.32
C TYR A 98 -11.32 17.58 12.56
N ARG A 99 -12.41 17.69 11.81
CA ARG A 99 -12.90 16.57 10.98
C ARG A 99 -11.87 16.10 9.97
N ASP A 100 -11.19 17.04 9.31
CA ASP A 100 -10.11 16.73 8.36
C ASP A 100 -8.94 16.04 9.07
N LYS A 101 -8.57 16.47 10.29
CA LYS A 101 -7.53 15.81 11.10
C LYS A 101 -7.93 14.39 11.49
N PHE A 102 -9.15 14.19 12.00
CA PHE A 102 -9.65 12.86 12.35
C PHE A 102 -9.69 11.92 11.15
N THR A 103 -10.14 12.43 10.00
CA THR A 103 -10.18 11.66 8.76
C THR A 103 -8.78 11.16 8.39
N LYS A 104 -7.79 12.06 8.36
CA LYS A 104 -6.39 11.70 8.06
C LYS A 104 -5.82 10.69 9.04
N LEU A 105 -5.99 10.91 10.34
CA LEU A 105 -5.45 9.99 11.36
C LEU A 105 -6.09 8.60 11.27
N ARG A 106 -7.38 8.50 10.92
CA ARG A 106 -8.04 7.21 10.70
C ARG A 106 -7.60 6.53 9.42
N GLU A 107 -7.38 7.29 8.35
CA GLU A 107 -6.79 6.77 7.12
C GLU A 107 -5.39 6.22 7.38
N ASP A 108 -4.56 6.96 8.12
CA ASP A 108 -3.23 6.53 8.54
C ASP A 108 -3.29 5.26 9.40
N GLN A 109 -4.17 5.23 10.42
CA GLN A 109 -4.39 4.05 11.25
C GLN A 109 -4.77 2.83 10.40
N THR A 110 -5.74 3.00 9.49
CA THR A 110 -6.20 1.93 8.59
C THR A 110 -5.07 1.46 7.68
N LEU A 111 -4.23 2.38 7.19
CA LEU A 111 -3.09 2.05 6.35
C LEU A 111 -2.06 1.23 7.12
N GLU A 112 -1.70 1.63 8.35
CA GLU A 112 -0.73 0.90 9.15
C GLU A 112 -1.25 -0.48 9.58
N GLU A 113 -2.55 -0.60 9.88
CA GLU A 113 -3.20 -1.88 10.16
C GLU A 113 -3.18 -2.82 8.94
N ARG A 114 -3.46 -2.28 7.74
CA ARG A 114 -3.36 -3.07 6.50
C ARG A 114 -1.93 -3.51 6.20
N ARG A 115 -0.94 -2.65 6.44
CA ARG A 115 0.48 -3.01 6.29
C ARG A 115 0.85 -4.15 7.23
N LEU A 116 0.44 -4.07 8.50
CA LEU A 116 0.67 -5.14 9.47
C LEU A 116 0.07 -6.47 9.01
N ASP A 117 -1.17 -6.46 8.52
CA ASP A 117 -1.84 -7.66 8.02
C ASP A 117 -1.13 -8.25 6.78
N VAL A 118 -0.67 -7.42 5.84
CA VAL A 118 0.13 -7.89 4.70
C VAL A 118 1.43 -8.54 5.18
N MET A 119 2.18 -7.89 6.09
CA MET A 119 3.44 -8.43 6.62
C MET A 119 3.25 -9.77 7.33
N GLN A 120 2.16 -9.92 8.11
CA GLN A 120 1.84 -11.18 8.76
C GLN A 120 1.52 -12.29 7.75
N ARG A 121 0.78 -11.97 6.68
CA ARG A 121 0.50 -12.93 5.59
C ARG A 121 1.77 -13.33 4.84
N GLU A 122 2.66 -12.38 4.58
CA GLU A 122 3.95 -12.65 3.95
C GLU A 122 4.85 -13.54 4.83
N LEU A 123 4.88 -13.31 6.14
CA LEU A 123 5.60 -14.18 7.08
C LEU A 123 5.06 -15.61 7.04
N ASN A 124 3.73 -15.77 7.06
CA ASN A 124 3.09 -17.09 6.97
C ASN A 124 3.43 -17.79 5.64
N LEU A 125 3.46 -17.06 4.53
CA LEU A 125 3.87 -17.59 3.23
C LEU A 125 5.35 -18.01 3.23
N ALA A 126 6.23 -17.16 3.75
CA ALA A 126 7.67 -17.45 3.83
C ALA A 126 7.95 -18.71 4.66
N GLN A 127 7.26 -18.87 5.79
CA GLN A 127 7.35 -20.08 6.61
C GLN A 127 6.93 -21.33 5.81
N GLN A 128 5.79 -21.30 5.10
CA GLN A 128 5.35 -22.43 4.28
C GLN A 128 6.36 -22.77 3.17
N GLN A 129 6.93 -21.76 2.52
CA GLN A 129 7.91 -21.95 1.44
C GLN A 129 9.18 -22.64 1.94
N VAL A 130 9.71 -22.20 3.10
CA VAL A 130 10.91 -22.81 3.72
C VAL A 130 10.73 -24.30 3.98
N TYR A 131 9.54 -24.73 4.44
CA TYR A 131 9.26 -26.15 4.69
C TYR A 131 8.93 -26.94 3.42
N SER A 132 8.48 -26.28 2.36
CA SER A 132 8.11 -26.94 1.10
C SER A 132 9.28 -27.20 0.15
N ASP A 133 10.34 -26.39 0.20
CA ASP A 133 11.50 -26.52 -0.68
C ASP A 133 12.70 -27.18 0.06
N PRO A 134 13.02 -28.46 -0.26
CA PRO A 134 14.13 -29.17 0.38
C PRO A 134 15.51 -28.51 0.16
N ASN A 135 15.68 -27.68 -0.87
CA ASN A 135 16.92 -26.93 -1.09
C ASN A 135 17.03 -25.67 -0.22
N VAL A 136 15.92 -25.13 0.26
CA VAL A 136 15.90 -24.02 1.23
C VAL A 136 16.16 -24.54 2.64
N ALA A 137 15.63 -25.73 2.97
CA ALA A 137 15.98 -26.44 4.21
C ALA A 137 17.48 -26.73 4.30
N LEU A 138 18.15 -27.07 3.17
CA LEU A 138 19.61 -27.24 3.14
C LEU A 138 20.38 -25.92 3.35
N ARG A 139 19.74 -24.78 3.08
CA ARG A 139 20.22 -23.41 3.32
C ARG A 139 19.59 -22.81 4.59
N GLU A 140 19.38 -23.65 5.59
CA GLU A 140 18.62 -23.39 6.83
C GLU A 140 18.94 -22.03 7.49
N GLN A 141 20.20 -21.59 7.45
CA GLN A 141 20.63 -20.31 8.01
C GLN A 141 19.95 -19.11 7.32
N TYR A 142 19.87 -19.10 5.99
CA TYR A 142 19.26 -18.01 5.23
C TYR A 142 17.74 -17.94 5.43
N GLY A 143 17.07 -19.10 5.51
CA GLY A 143 15.64 -19.16 5.80
C GLY A 143 15.31 -18.62 7.19
N ARG A 144 16.13 -18.95 8.20
CA ARG A 144 15.96 -18.45 9.58
C ARG A 144 16.24 -16.96 9.69
N GLU A 145 17.27 -16.45 9.01
CA GLU A 145 17.59 -15.02 9.01
C GLU A 145 16.45 -14.17 8.44
N GLU A 146 15.90 -14.57 7.29
CA GLU A 146 14.78 -13.86 6.65
C GLU A 146 13.51 -13.91 7.51
N ILE A 147 13.19 -15.05 8.12
CA ILE A 147 12.05 -15.17 9.06
C ILE A 147 12.24 -14.25 10.26
N ASN A 148 13.44 -14.22 10.85
CA ASN A 148 13.74 -13.37 12.00
C ASN A 148 13.64 -11.88 11.63
N LYS A 149 14.14 -11.50 10.44
CA LYS A 149 14.05 -10.14 9.92
C LYS A 149 12.59 -9.70 9.76
N ARG A 150 11.77 -10.50 9.06
CA ARG A 150 10.33 -10.24 8.89
C ARG A 150 9.58 -10.14 10.21
N THR A 151 9.95 -10.97 11.18
CA THR A 151 9.39 -10.92 12.53
C THR A 151 9.74 -9.59 13.22
N GLY A 152 10.97 -9.11 13.10
CA GLY A 152 11.38 -7.81 13.63
C GLY A 152 10.70 -6.61 12.93
N GLU A 153 10.51 -6.68 11.61
CA GLU A 153 9.75 -5.69 10.86
C GLU A 153 8.27 -5.64 11.31
N ILE A 154 7.66 -6.79 11.57
CA ILE A 154 6.30 -6.89 12.12
C ILE A 154 6.20 -6.23 13.51
N GLU A 155 7.17 -6.46 14.40
CA GLU A 155 7.16 -5.80 15.72
C GLU A 155 7.28 -4.29 15.59
N THR A 156 8.12 -3.81 14.67
CA THR A 156 8.21 -2.37 14.35
C THR A 156 6.89 -1.83 13.82
N GLN A 157 6.23 -2.58 12.93
CA GLN A 157 4.95 -2.20 12.36
C GLN A 157 3.80 -2.22 13.39
N LYS A 158 3.82 -3.14 14.37
CA LYS A 158 2.89 -3.13 15.51
C LYS A 158 3.04 -1.84 16.32
N ALA A 159 4.27 -1.42 16.60
CA ALA A 159 4.51 -0.15 17.28
C ALA A 159 4.00 1.05 16.48
N ALA A 160 4.10 1.02 15.15
CA ALA A 160 3.52 2.05 14.27
C ALA A 160 1.98 2.08 14.35
N VAL A 161 1.32 0.91 14.36
CA VAL A 161 -0.14 0.82 14.56
C VAL A 161 -0.56 1.40 15.90
N GLU A 162 0.13 1.05 16.99
CA GLU A 162 -0.18 1.61 18.32
C GLU A 162 0.04 3.12 18.38
N LYS A 163 1.08 3.63 17.71
CA LYS A 163 1.30 5.08 17.59
C LYS A 163 0.17 5.77 16.81
N ALA A 164 -0.33 5.17 15.73
CA ALA A 164 -1.44 5.72 14.96
C ALA A 164 -2.74 5.75 15.77
N LYS A 165 -3.03 4.68 16.53
CA LYS A 165 -4.16 4.64 17.47
C LYS A 165 -4.04 5.70 18.55
N GLN A 166 -2.85 5.87 19.13
CA GLN A 166 -2.61 6.89 20.14
C GLN A 166 -2.82 8.30 19.57
N ALA A 167 -2.39 8.58 18.34
CA ALA A 167 -2.62 9.87 17.71
C ALA A 167 -4.12 10.21 17.55
N VAL A 168 -4.96 9.22 17.24
CA VAL A 168 -6.42 9.40 17.24
C VAL A 168 -6.92 9.73 18.64
N ALA A 169 -6.51 8.95 19.65
CA ALA A 169 -6.92 9.17 21.04
C ALA A 169 -6.47 10.53 21.59
N ASP A 170 -5.25 10.97 21.25
CA ASP A 170 -4.71 12.26 21.65
C ASP A 170 -5.55 13.42 21.08
N LEU A 171 -6.04 13.28 19.84
CA LEU A 171 -6.92 14.29 19.23
C LEU A 171 -8.33 14.29 19.85
N GLU A 172 -8.85 13.13 20.26
CA GLU A 172 -10.10 13.03 21.04
C GLU A 172 -9.95 13.70 22.41
N GLU A 173 -8.81 13.50 23.06
CA GLU A 173 -8.47 14.12 24.33
C GLU A 173 -8.27 15.63 24.19
N GLU A 174 -7.74 16.11 23.06
CA GLU A 174 -7.67 17.54 22.72
C GLU A 174 -9.08 18.16 22.62
N LEU A 175 -10.04 17.48 21.99
CA LEU A 175 -11.43 17.93 21.98
C LEU A 175 -11.98 18.05 23.42
N ARG A 176 -11.73 17.03 24.26
CA ARG A 176 -12.19 17.02 25.66
C ARG A 176 -11.58 18.16 26.47
N THR A 177 -10.27 18.34 26.35
CA THR A 177 -9.51 19.38 27.08
C THR A 177 -9.93 20.77 26.65
N LYS A 178 -10.23 20.98 25.36
CA LYS A 178 -10.72 22.25 24.82
C LYS A 178 -12.24 22.43 24.96
N SER A 179 -12.94 21.50 25.62
CA SER A 179 -14.40 21.50 25.74
C SER A 179 -15.14 21.61 24.39
N LEU A 180 -14.54 21.11 23.32
CA LEU A 180 -15.11 21.10 21.99
C LEU A 180 -16.11 19.94 21.83
N PRO A 181 -17.09 20.04 20.91
CA PRO A 181 -18.06 18.99 20.70
C PRO A 181 -17.40 17.66 20.30
N ALA A 182 -17.66 16.60 21.06
CA ALA A 182 -17.19 15.24 20.73
C ALA A 182 -17.71 14.73 19.37
N GLY A 183 -18.78 15.33 18.84
CA GLY A 183 -19.31 15.04 17.52
C GLY A 183 -18.36 15.39 16.37
N TRP A 184 -17.37 16.26 16.60
CA TRP A 184 -16.35 16.62 15.61
C TRP A 184 -15.35 15.51 15.34
N ALA A 185 -15.29 14.50 16.21
CA ALA A 185 -14.52 13.30 15.94
C ALA A 185 -15.14 12.43 14.85
N ARG A 186 -16.39 12.65 14.44
CA ARG A 186 -17.11 11.71 13.55
C ARG A 186 -16.82 11.94 12.08
#